data_AF-A0A6L9Y3I2-F1
#
_entry.id   AF-A0A6L9Y3I2-F1
#
_cell.length_a   1.000
_cell.length_b   1.000
_cell.length_c   1.000
_cell.angle_alpha   90.00
_cell.angle_beta   90.00
_cell.angle_gamma   90.00
#
_symmetry.space_group_name_H-M   'P 1'
#
loop_
_entity.id
_entity.type
_entity.pdbx_description
1 polymer ?
#
loop_
_entity_poly.entity_id
_entity_poly.type
_entity_poly.pdbx_seq_one_letter_code
_entity_poly.pdbx_strand_id
1 'polypeptide(L)'
;MRREIAIAALVAVLGVCLAGCGANFHLGSGIAYPQASLPPCAVVSSPAPVPVEKLREIPTCDIGGQQILFPDGYIMTAPSYGAMSGSSTCTPRPSPNPKGKVDCGGKYESANLGIWGVDAIYISPDGKHRTYWGTPTAVKKEKEAR
;
A
#
# COMPACT_ATOMS: atom_id res chain seq x y z
N MET A 1 -22.37 -58.59 33.05
CA MET A 1 -21.73 -57.64 33.99
C MET A 1 -21.24 -56.44 33.20
N ARG A 2 -21.51 -55.24 33.72
CA ARG A 2 -21.22 -53.93 33.12
C ARG A 2 -19.71 -53.65 33.07
N ARG A 3 -19.26 -52.89 32.07
CA ARG A 3 -18.58 -51.59 32.22
C ARG A 3 -18.34 -50.94 30.86
N GLU A 4 -18.95 -49.77 30.70
CA GLU A 4 -18.61 -48.77 29.69
C GLU A 4 -17.28 -48.09 30.06
N ILE A 5 -16.44 -47.76 29.07
CA ILE A 5 -15.60 -46.56 29.09
C ILE A 5 -15.52 -46.04 27.65
N ALA A 6 -16.18 -44.91 27.40
CA ALA A 6 -15.99 -44.09 26.23
C ALA A 6 -14.69 -43.27 26.37
N ILE A 7 -13.89 -43.19 25.32
CA ILE A 7 -12.90 -42.12 25.15
C ILE A 7 -13.02 -41.58 23.73
N ALA A 8 -13.59 -40.38 23.65
CA ALA A 8 -13.60 -39.55 22.47
C ALA A 8 -12.17 -39.03 22.20
N ALA A 9 -11.71 -39.13 20.95
CA ALA A 9 -10.53 -38.41 20.49
C ALA A 9 -10.94 -37.55 19.29
N LEU A 10 -11.27 -36.30 19.62
CA LEU A 10 -11.48 -35.19 18.72
C LEU A 10 -10.09 -34.71 18.25
N VAL A 11 -9.75 -34.89 16.97
CA VAL A 11 -8.64 -34.14 16.36
C VAL A 11 -9.21 -33.32 15.21
N ALA A 12 -9.46 -32.05 15.52
CA ALA A 12 -9.78 -31.01 14.57
C ALA A 12 -8.57 -30.80 13.65
N VAL A 13 -8.69 -31.22 12.39
CA VAL A 13 -7.84 -30.67 11.33
C VAL A 13 -8.44 -29.31 10.97
N LEU A 14 -8.03 -28.31 11.74
CA LEU A 14 -8.09 -26.91 11.34
C LEU A 14 -7.21 -26.77 10.10
N GLY A 15 -7.84 -26.99 8.94
CA GLY A 15 -7.34 -26.48 7.68
C GLY A 15 -7.28 -24.97 7.79
N VAL A 16 -6.09 -24.46 8.09
CA VAL A 16 -5.73 -23.05 7.95
C VAL A 16 -5.95 -22.72 6.48
N CYS A 17 -7.14 -22.21 6.14
CA CYS A 17 -7.29 -21.40 4.95
C CYS A 17 -6.25 -20.30 5.10
N LEU A 18 -5.19 -20.39 4.29
CA LEU A 18 -4.33 -19.26 4.03
C LEU A 18 -5.26 -18.12 3.63
N ALA A 19 -5.52 -17.23 4.59
CA ALA A 19 -5.87 -15.87 4.32
C ALA A 19 -4.67 -15.32 3.54
N GLY A 20 -4.70 -15.54 2.22
CA GLY A 20 -4.08 -14.60 1.31
C GLY A 20 -4.73 -13.27 1.65
N CYS A 21 -4.02 -12.46 2.43
CA CYS A 21 -4.24 -11.03 2.55
C CYS A 21 -3.95 -10.40 1.18
N GLY A 22 -4.70 -10.78 0.15
CA GLY A 22 -5.09 -9.86 -0.89
C GLY A 22 -6.03 -8.89 -0.19
N ALA A 23 -5.47 -7.86 0.43
CA ALA A 23 -6.23 -6.72 0.89
C ALA A 23 -6.83 -6.06 -0.36
N ASN A 24 -7.92 -6.62 -0.86
CA ASN A 24 -8.95 -5.86 -1.55
C ASN A 24 -9.54 -4.95 -0.48
N PHE A 25 -8.84 -3.84 -0.23
CA PHE A 25 -9.35 -2.77 0.61
C PHE A 25 -10.53 -2.16 -0.16
N HIS A 26 -11.72 -2.66 0.12
CA HIS A 26 -12.94 -2.02 -0.32
C HIS A 26 -13.02 -0.68 0.39
N LEU A 27 -12.93 0.37 -0.43
CA LEU A 27 -13.11 1.79 -0.15
C LEU A 27 -13.95 2.04 1.11
N GLY A 28 -13.29 2.58 2.14
CA GLY A 28 -13.98 3.48 3.04
C GLY A 28 -14.56 4.62 2.21
N SER A 29 -15.84 4.91 2.43
CA SER A 29 -16.57 6.04 1.86
C SER A 29 -15.72 7.32 1.89
N GLY A 30 -15.42 7.93 0.74
CA GLY A 30 -14.72 9.23 0.77
C GLY A 30 -14.40 9.89 -0.57
N ILE A 31 -13.90 9.16 -1.56
CA ILE A 31 -13.49 9.77 -2.84
C ILE A 31 -14.34 9.25 -3.99
N ALA A 32 -15.22 10.10 -4.51
CA ALA A 32 -15.77 9.92 -5.84
C ALA A 32 -14.69 10.31 -6.86
N TYR A 33 -14.01 9.33 -7.43
CA TYR A 33 -13.01 9.58 -8.47
C TYR A 33 -13.71 10.14 -9.71
N PRO A 34 -13.21 11.24 -10.29
CA PRO A 34 -13.73 11.75 -11.54
C PRO A 34 -13.55 10.67 -12.62
N GLN A 35 -14.63 10.28 -13.30
CA GLN A 35 -14.65 9.16 -14.27
C GLN A 35 -13.72 9.31 -15.47
N ALA A 36 -13.07 10.46 -15.64
CA ALA A 36 -12.09 10.66 -16.69
C ALA A 36 -10.73 10.09 -16.28
N SER A 37 -10.20 9.18 -17.09
CA SER A 37 -8.81 8.72 -17.00
C SER A 37 -7.91 9.61 -17.85
N LEU A 38 -6.67 9.80 -17.39
CA LEU A 38 -5.62 10.41 -18.20
C LEU A 38 -5.06 9.36 -19.18
N PRO A 39 -4.57 9.75 -20.37
CA PRO A 39 -3.87 8.82 -21.25
C PRO A 39 -2.60 8.29 -20.56
N PRO A 40 -2.13 7.06 -20.83
CA PRO A 40 -0.88 6.56 -20.25
C PRO A 40 0.30 7.45 -20.65
N CYS A 41 1.21 7.72 -19.73
CA CYS A 41 2.40 8.52 -20.01
C CYS A 41 3.32 7.83 -21.01
N ALA A 42 3.98 8.56 -21.90
CA ALA A 42 5.04 7.95 -22.73
C ALA A 42 6.13 7.28 -21.86
N VAL A 43 6.34 7.79 -20.63
CA VAL A 43 7.27 7.20 -19.65
C VAL A 43 6.83 5.86 -19.05
N VAL A 44 5.55 5.45 -19.15
CA VAL A 44 5.17 4.05 -18.80
C VAL A 44 5.74 3.01 -19.77
N SER A 45 6.40 3.45 -20.85
CA SER A 45 7.19 2.57 -21.74
C SER A 45 8.64 2.40 -21.29
N SER A 46 9.11 3.19 -20.30
CA SER A 46 10.47 3.08 -19.76
C SER A 46 10.49 2.15 -18.53
N PRO A 47 11.40 1.17 -18.47
CA PRO A 47 11.52 0.29 -17.31
C PRO A 47 12.10 0.99 -16.07
N ALA A 48 12.53 2.25 -16.18
CA ALA A 48 13.15 2.97 -15.07
C ALA A 48 12.10 3.44 -14.05
N PRO A 49 12.36 3.28 -12.73
CA PRO A 49 11.52 3.87 -11.69
C PRO A 49 11.43 5.39 -11.83
N VAL A 50 10.23 5.93 -11.61
CA VAL A 50 9.98 7.38 -11.55
C VAL A 50 10.31 7.87 -10.14
N PRO A 51 11.23 8.84 -9.96
CA PRO A 51 11.46 9.44 -8.66
C PRO A 51 10.19 10.08 -8.11
N VAL A 52 9.89 9.88 -6.83
CA VAL A 52 8.62 10.32 -6.22
C VAL A 52 8.42 11.84 -6.30
N GLU A 53 9.50 12.63 -6.31
CA GLU A 53 9.47 14.09 -6.49
C GLU A 53 8.93 14.51 -7.86
N LYS A 54 9.03 13.63 -8.86
CA LYS A 54 8.56 13.89 -10.23
C LYS A 54 7.05 13.73 -10.38
N LEU A 55 6.35 13.13 -9.41
CA LEU A 55 4.89 12.99 -9.47
C LEU A 55 4.17 14.35 -9.60
N ARG A 56 4.73 15.42 -9.03
CA ARG A 56 4.19 16.79 -9.16
C ARG A 56 4.22 17.33 -10.60
N GLU A 57 5.08 16.75 -11.45
CA GLU A 57 5.34 17.18 -12.83
C GLU A 57 4.53 16.37 -13.85
N ILE A 58 3.71 15.40 -13.40
CA ILE A 58 2.94 14.48 -14.26
C ILE A 58 1.41 14.71 -14.11
N PRO A 59 0.86 15.87 -14.49
CA PRO A 59 -0.57 16.14 -14.36
C PRO A 59 -1.42 15.64 -15.54
N THR A 60 -0.81 15.29 -16.68
CA THR A 60 -1.52 15.10 -17.95
C THR A 60 -1.56 13.66 -18.44
N CYS A 61 -0.95 12.72 -17.71
CA CYS A 61 -0.92 11.32 -18.11
C CYS A 61 -0.91 10.37 -16.91
N ASP A 62 -1.36 9.14 -17.12
CA ASP A 62 -1.44 8.07 -16.12
C ASP A 62 -0.13 7.28 -16.06
N ILE A 63 0.31 6.96 -14.84
CA ILE A 63 1.49 6.15 -14.56
C ILE A 63 1.14 4.83 -13.86
N GLY A 64 -0.12 4.42 -13.82
CA GLY A 64 -0.54 3.14 -13.24
C GLY A 64 0.32 1.97 -13.76
N GLY A 65 0.86 1.17 -12.85
CA GLY A 65 1.79 0.07 -13.17
C GLY A 65 3.28 0.48 -13.21
N GLN A 66 3.61 1.78 -13.21
CA GLN A 66 5.00 2.25 -13.15
C GLN A 66 5.57 2.08 -11.74
N GLN A 67 6.87 1.83 -11.64
CA GLN A 67 7.58 1.87 -10.35
C GLN A 67 7.83 3.32 -9.91
N ILE A 68 7.56 3.61 -8.65
CA ILE A 68 7.84 4.87 -7.95
C ILE A 68 9.02 4.63 -7.01
N LEU A 69 10.05 5.46 -7.10
CA LEU A 69 11.26 5.42 -6.26
C LEU A 69 11.22 6.51 -5.20
N PHE A 70 11.27 6.13 -3.93
CA PHE A 70 11.36 7.04 -2.79
C PHE A 70 12.82 7.41 -2.47
N PRO A 71 13.06 8.51 -1.72
CA PRO A 71 14.42 9.01 -1.43
C PRO A 71 15.32 8.02 -0.70
N ASP A 72 14.75 7.09 0.05
CA ASP A 72 15.43 6.05 0.81
C ASP A 72 15.69 4.76 0.00
N GLY A 73 15.34 4.75 -1.28
CA GLY A 73 15.48 3.60 -2.16
C GLY A 73 14.30 2.63 -2.13
N TYR A 74 13.25 2.90 -1.33
CA TYR A 74 12.04 2.09 -1.38
C TYR A 74 11.35 2.24 -2.74
N ILE A 75 10.87 1.13 -3.30
CA ILE A 75 10.17 1.09 -4.58
C ILE A 75 8.78 0.49 -4.37
N MET A 76 7.77 1.15 -4.92
CA MET A 76 6.42 0.59 -5.03
C MET A 76 5.87 0.77 -6.44
N THR A 77 4.83 0.00 -6.77
CA THR A 77 4.13 0.16 -8.06
C THR A 77 2.99 1.14 -7.89
N ALA A 78 2.91 2.14 -8.76
CA ALA A 78 1.78 3.05 -8.84
C ALA A 78 0.50 2.23 -9.08
N PRO A 79 -0.55 2.41 -8.26
CA PRO A 79 -1.77 1.65 -8.43
C PRO A 79 -2.48 2.01 -9.74
N SER A 80 -3.30 1.09 -10.23
CA SER A 80 -4.23 1.38 -11.33
C SER A 80 -5.17 2.52 -10.96
N TYR A 81 -5.73 3.18 -11.97
CA TYR A 81 -6.77 4.19 -11.81
C TYR A 81 -7.82 3.81 -10.75
N GLY A 82 -8.11 4.73 -9.83
CA GLY A 82 -9.12 4.59 -8.77
C GLY A 82 -8.72 3.65 -7.63
N ALA A 83 -7.49 3.12 -7.63
CA ALA A 83 -6.98 2.25 -6.59
C ALA A 83 -5.94 2.94 -5.71
N MET A 84 -5.73 2.36 -4.53
CA MET A 84 -4.71 2.73 -3.57
C MET A 84 -3.88 1.49 -3.22
N SER A 85 -2.60 1.70 -2.95
CA SER A 85 -1.69 0.68 -2.46
C SER A 85 -0.93 1.19 -1.25
N GLY A 86 -0.51 0.29 -0.37
CA GLY A 86 0.33 0.66 0.77
C GLY A 86 1.09 -0.52 1.33
N SER A 87 2.27 -0.24 1.88
CA SER A 87 3.15 -1.23 2.45
C SER A 87 3.94 -0.64 3.60
N SER A 88 4.25 -1.46 4.60
CA SER A 88 5.13 -1.09 5.70
C SER A 88 6.46 -1.79 5.55
N THR A 89 7.56 -1.06 5.73
CA THR A 89 8.89 -1.67 5.82
C THR A 89 9.14 -2.09 7.25
N CYS A 90 9.31 -3.38 7.50
CA CYS A 90 9.56 -3.90 8.84
C CYS A 90 10.75 -4.85 8.80
N THR A 91 11.80 -4.54 9.56
CA THR A 91 13.01 -5.37 9.63
C THR A 91 13.09 -6.04 11.01
N PRO A 92 13.45 -7.33 11.07
CA PRO A 92 13.74 -7.97 12.34
C PRO A 92 14.95 -7.26 12.99
N ARG A 93 14.82 -6.78 14.23
CA ARG A 93 15.96 -6.17 14.92
C ARG A 93 16.97 -7.26 15.28
N PRO A 94 18.27 -7.12 14.93
CA PRO A 94 19.29 -8.02 15.43
C PRO A 94 19.47 -7.77 16.93
N SER A 95 18.76 -8.57 17.74
CA SER A 95 18.85 -8.56 19.20
C SER A 95 19.32 -9.94 19.65
N PRO A 96 20.31 -10.03 20.57
CA PRO A 96 20.75 -11.32 21.14
C PRO A 96 19.66 -12.00 21.98
N ASN A 97 18.56 -11.29 22.27
CA ASN A 97 17.40 -11.83 22.97
C ASN A 97 16.25 -12.09 21.97
N PRO A 98 15.86 -13.35 21.70
CA PRO A 98 14.99 -13.75 20.58
C PRO A 98 13.50 -13.39 20.73
N LYS A 99 13.12 -12.58 21.72
CA LYS A 99 11.76 -12.05 21.85
C LYS A 99 11.56 -10.81 20.96
N GLY A 100 11.61 -11.04 19.66
CA GLY A 100 10.73 -10.46 18.63
C GLY A 100 10.44 -8.96 18.67
N LYS A 101 11.46 -8.10 18.71
CA LYS A 101 11.26 -6.68 18.38
C LYS A 101 11.48 -6.48 16.88
N VAL A 102 10.38 -6.26 16.15
CA VAL A 102 10.41 -5.81 14.75
C VAL A 102 10.58 -4.29 14.77
N ASP A 103 11.49 -3.77 13.95
CA ASP A 103 11.66 -2.34 13.74
C ASP A 103 10.99 -1.96 12.42
N CYS A 104 9.89 -1.21 12.49
CA CYS A 104 9.15 -0.80 11.31
C CYS A 104 9.58 0.61 10.90
N GLY A 105 10.19 0.72 9.71
CA GLY A 105 10.78 1.93 9.13
C GLY A 105 9.77 2.95 8.61
N GLY A 106 8.47 2.69 8.71
CA GLY A 106 7.39 3.57 8.29
C GLY A 106 6.40 2.86 7.37
N LYS A 107 5.42 3.62 6.85
CA LYS A 107 4.44 3.14 5.87
C LYS A 107 4.50 4.01 4.62
N TYR A 108 4.54 3.37 3.46
CA TYR A 108 4.45 4.00 2.16
C TYR A 108 3.07 3.72 1.59
N GLU A 109 2.42 4.73 1.05
CA GLU A 109 1.13 4.62 0.38
C GLU A 109 1.18 5.37 -0.96
N SER A 110 0.34 4.98 -1.89
CA SER A 110 0.14 5.69 -3.16
C SER A 110 -1.29 5.46 -3.63
N ALA A 111 -1.93 6.48 -4.17
CA ALA A 111 -3.23 6.41 -4.80
C ALA A 111 -3.23 7.03 -6.20
N ASN A 112 -4.01 6.44 -7.10
CA ASN A 112 -4.22 6.98 -8.44
C ASN A 112 -5.61 7.61 -8.50
N LEU A 113 -5.64 8.94 -8.37
CA LEU A 113 -6.86 9.71 -8.18
C LEU A 113 -7.49 10.20 -9.50
N GLY A 114 -7.14 9.57 -10.63
CA GLY A 114 -7.70 9.90 -11.94
C GLY A 114 -7.14 11.20 -12.52
N ILE A 115 -8.01 12.10 -13.01
CA ILE A 115 -7.57 13.40 -13.58
C ILE A 115 -6.78 14.27 -12.61
N TRP A 116 -6.87 14.00 -11.31
CA TRP A 116 -6.08 14.72 -10.32
C TRP A 116 -4.63 14.23 -10.29
N GLY A 117 -4.36 13.04 -10.82
CA GLY A 117 -3.04 12.43 -10.91
C GLY A 117 -2.80 11.38 -9.81
N VAL A 118 -1.56 10.90 -9.77
CA VAL A 118 -1.08 9.95 -8.75
C VAL A 118 -0.45 10.73 -7.60
N ASP A 119 -0.70 10.27 -6.38
CA ASP A 119 -0.01 10.72 -5.19
C ASP A 119 0.80 9.58 -4.56
N ALA A 120 1.70 9.98 -3.66
CA ALA A 120 2.46 9.08 -2.83
C ALA A 120 2.66 9.71 -1.45
N ILE A 121 2.69 8.88 -0.42
CA ILE A 121 2.75 9.29 0.96
C ILE A 121 3.78 8.41 1.68
N TYR A 122 4.62 9.04 2.49
CA TYR A 122 5.39 8.36 3.52
C TYR A 122 4.86 8.79 4.88
N ILE A 123 4.57 7.81 5.74
CA ILE A 123 4.09 7.99 7.10
C ILE A 123 5.19 7.47 8.02
N SER A 124 5.67 8.32 8.93
CA SER A 124 6.71 7.96 9.89
C SER A 124 6.29 6.80 10.79
N PRO A 125 7.24 6.06 11.40
CA PRO A 125 6.95 4.94 12.29
C PRO A 125 5.99 5.26 13.44
N ASP A 126 6.02 6.49 13.95
CA ASP A 126 5.14 6.97 15.02
C ASP A 126 3.79 7.52 14.52
N GLY A 127 3.57 7.53 13.21
CA GLY A 127 2.37 8.03 12.56
C GLY A 127 2.20 9.55 12.58
N LYS A 128 3.14 10.31 13.15
CA LYS A 128 3.00 11.76 13.39
C LYS A 128 3.41 12.62 12.21
N HIS A 129 4.30 12.13 11.37
CA HIS A 129 4.81 12.85 10.22
C HIS A 129 4.35 12.17 8.94
N ARG A 130 3.84 12.99 8.02
CA ARG A 130 3.41 12.56 6.70
C ARG A 130 4.06 13.45 5.65
N THR A 131 4.81 12.83 4.75
CA THR A 131 5.37 13.51 3.59
C THR A 131 4.54 13.11 2.38
N TYR A 132 4.07 14.11 1.64
CA TYR A 132 3.20 13.91 0.47
C TYR A 132 3.95 14.32 -0.80
N TRP A 133 3.75 13.55 -1.85
CA TRP A 133 4.19 13.84 -3.21
C TRP A 133 3.04 13.60 -4.17
N GLY A 134 3.03 14.31 -5.29
CA GLY A 134 1.95 14.29 -6.26
C GLY A 134 1.65 15.68 -6.78
N THR A 135 0.67 15.78 -7.67
CA THR A 135 0.18 17.10 -8.09
C THR A 135 -0.46 17.82 -6.89
N PRO A 136 -0.47 19.17 -6.85
CA PRO A 136 -1.13 19.91 -5.78
C PRO A 136 -2.60 19.51 -5.58
N THR A 137 -3.30 19.18 -6.67
CA THR A 137 -4.70 18.76 -6.63
C THR A 137 -4.86 17.35 -6.06
N ALA A 138 -4.03 16.39 -6.49
CA ALA A 138 -4.04 15.04 -5.95
C ALA A 138 -3.77 15.04 -4.44
N VAL A 139 -2.70 15.72 -4.02
CA VAL A 139 -2.33 15.84 -2.60
C VAL A 139 -3.42 16.52 -1.79
N LYS A 140 -4.07 17.55 -2.34
CA LYS A 140 -5.21 18.20 -1.68
C LYS A 140 -6.37 17.21 -1.47
N LYS A 141 -6.73 16.45 -2.51
CA LYS A 141 -7.84 15.50 -2.47
C LYS A 141 -7.59 14.34 -1.51
N GLU A 142 -6.36 13.85 -1.48
CA GLU A 142 -5.96 12.82 -0.52
C GLU A 142 -6.07 13.31 0.93
N LYS A 143 -5.65 14.55 1.20
CA LYS A 143 -5.76 15.16 2.54
C LYS A 143 -7.20 15.41 2.96
N GLU A 144 -8.10 15.74 2.03
CA GLU A 144 -9.54 15.93 2.30
C GLU A 144 -10.24 14.62 2.66
N ALA A 145 -9.70 13.47 2.24
CA ALA A 145 -10.31 12.16 2.43
C ALA A 145 -9.89 11.44 3.73
N ARG A 146 -9.07 12.06 4.57
CA ARG A 146 -8.45 11.45 5.76
C ARG A 146 -8.75 12.25 7.02
#